data_AF-A0A2P5MV61-F1
#
_entry.id   AF-A0A2P5MV61-F1
#
_cell.length_a   1.000
_cell.length_b   1.000
_cell.length_c   1.000
_cell.angle_alpha   90.00
_cell.angle_beta   90.00
_cell.angle_gamma   90.00
#
_symmetry.space_group_name_H-M   'P 1'
#
loop_
_entity.id
_entity.type
_entity.pdbx_description
1 polymer ?
#
loop_
_entity_poly.entity_id
_entity_poly.type
_entity_poly.pdbx_seq_one_letter_code
_entity_poly.pdbx_strand_id
1 'polypeptide(L)' 'MYICVCKAVTDSQLLTAIENGACTRKQLNQCFGVGRDCGKCNKDINVLLKQVIMHTKTHIQQ' A
#
# COMPACT_ATOMS: atom_id res chain seq x y z
N MET A 1 8.56 5.93 -5.86
CA MET A 1 9.41 6.23 -4.68
C MET A 1 9.50 5.03 -3.73
N TYR A 2 10.55 4.92 -2.91
CA TYR A 2 10.57 3.94 -1.82
C TYR A 2 9.66 4.37 -0.67
N ILE A 3 8.64 3.56 -0.39
CA ILE A 3 7.73 3.77 0.74
C ILE A 3 8.30 3.13 2.01
N CYS A 4 8.89 1.93 1.91
CA CYS A 4 9.55 1.28 3.05
C CYS A 4 11.02 1.01 2.73
N VAL A 5 11.91 1.81 3.30
CA VAL A 5 13.36 1.66 3.10
C VAL A 5 13.89 0.38 3.75
N CYS A 6 13.40 0.00 4.94
CA CYS A 6 13.85 -1.21 5.63
C CYS A 6 13.62 -2.51 4.84
N LYS A 7 12.59 -2.54 3.99
CA LYS A 7 12.24 -3.68 3.13
C LYS A 7 12.51 -3.43 1.65
N ALA A 8 13.08 -2.28 1.28
CA ALA A 8 13.26 -1.83 -0.10
C ALA A 8 11.97 -1.95 -0.95
N VAL A 9 10.83 -1.47 -0.40
CA VAL A 9 9.52 -1.54 -1.07
C VAL A 9 9.13 -0.18 -1.63
N THR A 10 8.74 -0.16 -2.89
CA THR A 10 8.32 1.02 -3.64
C THR A 10 6.82 1.24 -3.62
N ASP A 11 6.39 2.45 -3.94
CA ASP A 11 5.00 2.81 -4.20
C ASP A 11 4.38 1.96 -5.31
N SER A 12 5.05 1.78 -6.45
CA SER A 12 4.53 0.97 -7.56
C SER A 12 4.25 -0.47 -7.16
N GLN A 13 5.15 -1.11 -6.39
CA GLN A 13 4.91 -2.45 -5.84
C GLN A 13 3.68 -2.51 -4.93
N LEU A 14 3.50 -1.50 -4.07
CA LEU A 14 2.32 -1.43 -3.20
C LEU A 14 1.05 -1.17 -4.01
N LEU A 15 1.08 -0.28 -4.99
CA LEU A 15 -0.05 0.01 -5.89
C LEU A 15 -0.52 -1.25 -6.61
N THR A 16 0.40 -1.98 -7.26
CA THR A 16 0.09 -3.24 -7.93
C THR A 16 -0.53 -4.27 -6.97
N ALA A 17 -0.05 -4.37 -5.73
CA ALA A 17 -0.66 -5.26 -4.76
C ALA A 17 -2.08 -4.82 -4.36
N ILE A 18 -2.31 -3.52 -4.21
CA ILE A 18 -3.64 -2.98 -3.89
C ILE A 18 -4.61 -3.23 -5.04
N GLU A 19 -4.19 -3.00 -6.28
CA GLU A 19 -4.95 -3.29 -7.50
C GLU A 19 -5.28 -4.79 -7.61
N ASN A 20 -4.38 -5.66 -7.17
CA ASN A 20 -4.59 -7.11 -7.07
C ASN A 20 -5.38 -7.54 -5.81
N GLY A 21 -5.97 -6.61 -5.05
CA GLY A 21 -6.90 -6.89 -3.95
C GLY A 21 -6.33 -6.78 -2.54
N ALA A 22 -5.10 -6.30 -2.35
CA ALA A 22 -4.57 -5.98 -1.03
C ALA A 22 -5.20 -4.69 -0.47
N CYS A 23 -6.37 -4.81 0.17
CA CYS A 23 -7.15 -3.67 0.65
C CYS A 23 -6.81 -3.20 2.07
N THR A 24 -5.82 -3.82 2.74
CA THR A 24 -5.45 -3.50 4.13
C THR A 24 -3.95 -3.44 4.34
N ARG A 25 -3.54 -2.64 5.33
CA ARG A 25 -2.14 -2.61 5.79
C ARG A 25 -1.65 -3.98 6.25
N LYS A 26 -2.53 -4.80 6.85
CA LYS A 26 -2.18 -6.16 7.30
C LYS A 26 -1.81 -7.05 6.12
N GLN A 27 -2.55 -6.99 5.02
CA GLN A 27 -2.22 -7.74 3.80
C GLN A 27 -0.90 -7.25 3.20
N LEU A 28 -0.69 -5.93 3.09
CA LEU A 28 0.58 -5.39 2.60
C LEU A 28 1.76 -5.80 3.48
N ASN A 29 1.58 -5.83 4.80
CA ASN A 29 2.58 -6.35 5.73
C ASN A 29 2.88 -7.83 5.50
N GLN A 30 1.88 -8.65 5.23
CA GLN A 30 2.06 -10.08 4.95
C GLN A 30 2.79 -10.31 3.62
N CYS A 31 2.49 -9.53 2.59
CA CYS A 31 3.12 -9.66 1.27
C CYS A 31 4.57 -9.13 1.24
N PHE A 32 4.84 -8.01 1.91
CA PHE A 32 6.10 -7.26 1.73
C PHE A 32 6.91 -7.06 3.02
N GLY A 33 6.38 -7.46 4.18
CA GLY A 33 7.02 -7.20 5.48
C GLY A 33 7.03 -5.74 5.90
N VAL A 34 6.35 -4.85 5.17
CA VAL A 34 6.33 -3.41 5.43
C VAL A 34 5.73 -3.08 6.80
N GLY A 35 6.32 -2.09 7.48
CA GLY A 35 5.85 -1.63 8.79
C GLY A 35 6.24 -2.53 9.98
N ARG A 36 7.04 -3.59 9.78
CA ARG A 36 7.53 -4.47 10.87
C ARG A 36 8.74 -3.94 11.62
N ASP A 37 9.67 -3.28 10.92
CA ASP A 37 10.96 -2.88 11.52
C ASP A 37 10.81 -1.52 12.23
N CYS A 38 11.19 -0.40 11.58
CA CYS A 38 11.11 0.92 12.21
C CYS A 38 9.70 1.55 12.18
N GLY A 39 8.77 0.98 11.41
CA GLY A 39 7.38 1.44 11.33
C GLY A 39 7.13 2.79 10.64
N LYS A 40 8.16 3.52 10.19
CA LYS A 40 8.01 4.89 9.63
C LYS A 40 7.10 4.96 8.39
N CYS A 41 7.10 3.92 7.57
CA CYS A 41 6.28 3.84 6.36
C CYS A 41 4.77 3.68 6.63
N ASN A 42 4.35 3.41 7.87
CA ASN A 42 2.95 3.10 8.20
C ASN A 42 1.98 4.23 7.83
N LYS A 43 2.39 5.50 8.01
CA LYS A 43 1.56 6.66 7.68
C LYS A 43 1.37 6.76 6.17
N ASP A 44 2.44 6.63 5.40
CA ASP A 44 2.43 6.75 3.94
C ASP A 44 1.63 5.61 3.29
N ILE A 45 1.78 4.38 3.80
CA ILE A 45 0.97 3.22 3.37
C ILE A 45 -0.54 3.48 3.58
N ASN A 46 -0.92 4.08 4.71
CA ASN A 46 -2.32 4.38 4.99
C ASN A 46 -2.87 5.47 4.04
N VAL A 47 -2.07 6.49 3.74
CA VAL A 47 -2.43 7.51 2.74
C VAL A 47 -2.62 6.86 1.38
N LEU A 48 -1.68 6.01 0.95
CA LEU A 48 -1.74 5.30 -0.33
C LEU A 48 -3.00 4.42 -0.44
N LEU A 49 -3.29 3.60 0.58
CA LEU A 49 -4.49 2.76 0.62
C LEU A 49 -5.77 3.59 0.48
N LYS A 50 -5.87 4.72 1.20
CA LYS A 50 -7.03 5.61 1.12
C LYS A 50 -7.15 6.24 -0.27
N GLN A 51 -6.05 6.70 -0.86
CA GLN A 51 -6.06 7.31 -2.19
C GLN A 51 -6.54 6.32 -3.26
N VAL A 52 -6.01 5.10 -3.24
CA VAL A 52 -6.35 4.06 -4.23
C VAL A 52 -7.77 3.56 -4.04
N ILE A 53 -8.17 3.21 -2.81
CA ILE A 53 -9.51 2.66 -2.53
C ILE A 53 -10.62 3.71 -2.78
N MET A 54 -10.32 4.99 -2.60
CA MET A 54 -11.29 6.05 -2.93
C MET A 54 -11.39 6.28 -4.44
N HIS A 55 -10.29 6.15 -5.21
CA HIS A 55 -10.32 6.28 -6.67
C HIS A 55 -10.91 5.06 -7.39
N THR A 56 -10.67 3.84 -6.91
CA THR A 56 -11.25 2.64 -7.53
C THR A 56 -12.77 2.58 -7.42
N LYS A 57 -13.36 3.25 -6.41
CA LYS A 57 -14.82 3.41 -6.31
C LYS A 57 -15.40 4.33 -7.39
N THR A 58 -14.61 5.24 -7.96
CA THR A 58 -15.05 6.19 -9.00
C THR A 58 -15.04 5.58 -10.41
N HIS A 59 -14.30 4.49 -10.61
CA HIS A 59 -14.17 3.81 -11.92
C HIS A 59 -15.10 2.61 -12.13
N ILE A 60 -15.98 2.28 -11.18
CA ILE A 60 -16.98 1.20 -11.30
C ILE A 60 -18.38 1.74 -11.72
N GLN A 61 -18.51 3.04 -12.04
CA GLN A 61 -19.76 3.65 -12.49
C GLN A 61 -19.76 4.12 -13.96
N GLN A 62 -19.14 3.37 -14.87
CA GLN A 62 -19.40 3.54 -16.31
C GLN A 62 -19.80 2.20 -16.93
#